data_AF-I0BMS5-F1
#
_entry.id   AF-I0BMS5-F1
#
_cell.length_a   1.000
_cell.length_b   1.000
_cell.length_c   1.000
_cell.angle_alpha   90.00
_cell.angle_beta   90.00
_cell.angle_gamma   90.00
#
_symmetry.space_group_name_H-M   'P 1'
#
loop_
_entity.id
_entity.type
_entity.pdbx_description
1 polymer ?
#
loop_
_entity_poly.entity_id
_entity_poly.type
_entity_poly.pdbx_seq_one_letter_code
_entity_poly.pdbx_strand_id
1 'polypeptide(L)' 'MRIQVELSVAGQPVKTEELVIEETKLGELTDEEIEQAIEIKIRSWADRMISIAWEVVDEEGE' A
#
# COMPACT_ATOMS: atom_id res chain seq x y z
N MET A 1 -14.44 7.57 5.77
CA MET A 1 -14.19 7.15 4.38
C MET A 1 -13.53 5.78 4.35
N ARG A 2 -13.91 4.93 3.40
CA ARG A 2 -13.36 3.58 3.19
C ARG A 2 -12.67 3.50 1.85
N ILE A 3 -11.51 2.86 1.79
CA ILE A 3 -10.67 2.74 0.60
C ILE A 3 -10.32 1.27 0.44
N GLN A 4 -10.62 0.70 -0.72
CA GLN A 4 -10.18 -0.65 -1.04
C GLN A 4 -8.81 -0.58 -1.71
N VAL A 5 -7.84 -1.29 -1.15
CA VAL A 5 -6.50 -1.43 -1.74
C VAL A 5 -6.33 -2.86 -2.23
N GLU A 6 -5.85 -2.99 -3.46
CA GLU A 6 -5.51 -4.28 -4.08
C GLU A 6 -4.01 -4.28 -4.41
N LEU A 7 -3.28 -5.25 -3.86
CA LEU A 7 -1.90 -5.53 -4.23
C LEU A 7 -1.88 -6.65 -5.24
N SER A 8 -1.21 -6.40 -6.36
CA SER A 8 -1.00 -7.37 -7.44
C SER A 8 0.49 -7.62 -7.66
N VAL A 9 0.87 -8.88 -7.85
CA VAL A 9 2.23 -9.31 -8.22
C VAL A 9 2.13 -10.04 -9.55
N ALA A 10 2.95 -9.64 -10.53
CA ALA A 10 2.88 -10.15 -11.90
C ALA A 10 1.47 -10.03 -12.55
N GLY A 11 0.75 -8.96 -12.21
CA GLY A 11 -0.62 -8.72 -12.71
C GLY A 11 -1.70 -9.60 -12.07
N GLN A 12 -1.36 -10.44 -11.09
CA GLN A 12 -2.31 -11.24 -10.34
C GLN A 12 -2.59 -10.61 -8.97
N PRO A 13 -3.86 -10.43 -8.57
CA PRO A 13 -4.20 -9.92 -7.25
C PRO A 13 -3.81 -10.94 -6.19
N VAL A 14 -2.93 -10.54 -5.27
CA VAL A 14 -2.44 -11.39 -4.18
C VAL A 14 -3.02 -11.00 -2.83
N LYS A 15 -3.53 -9.76 -2.69
CA LYS A 15 -4.17 -9.29 -1.46
C LYS A 15 -5.14 -8.14 -1.74
N THR A 16 -6.28 -8.16 -1.07
CA THR A 16 -7.23 -7.05 -1.02
C THR A 16 -7.49 -6.69 0.44
N GLU A 17 -7.49 -5.41 0.77
CA GLU A 17 -7.74 -4.92 2.12
C GLU A 17 -8.55 -3.61 2.11
N GLU A 18 -9.47 -3.47 3.06
CA GLU A 18 -10.23 -2.24 3.27
C GLU A 18 -9.50 -1.37 4.31
N LEU A 19 -9.05 -0.19 3.90
CA LEU A 19 -8.48 0.82 4.78
C LEU A 19 -9.56 1.83 5.16
N VAL A 20 -9.72 2.05 6.47
CA VAL A 20 -10.64 3.05 7.02
C VAL A 20 -9.86 4.31 7.38
N ILE A 21 -10.33 5.45 6.85
CA ILE A 21 -9.92 6.79 7.27
C ILE A 21 -11.06 7.40 8.08
N GLU A 22 -10.76 7.72 9.35
CA GLU A 22 -11.70 8.37 10.26
C GLU A 22 -12.08 9.77 9.74
N GLU A 23 -13.38 9.98 9.55
CA GLU A 23 -13.93 11.20 8.93
C GLU A 23 -13.78 12.45 9.80
N THR A 24 -13.57 12.27 11.10
CA THR A 24 -13.27 13.33 12.05
C THR A 24 -12.01 14.13 11.71
N LYS A 25 -11.13 13.60 10.85
CA LYS A 25 -9.94 14.30 10.34
C LYS A 25 -10.11 14.93 8.96
N LEU A 26 -11.26 14.74 8.30
CA LEU A 26 -11.49 15.12 6.90
C LEU A 26 -12.38 16.35 6.74
N GLY A 27 -13.17 16.72 7.75
CA GLY A 27 -14.21 17.75 7.63
C GLY A 27 -13.72 19.18 7.33
N GLU A 28 -12.42 19.44 7.44
CA GLU A 28 -11.79 20.75 7.15
C GLU A 28 -10.77 20.68 6.01
N LEU A 29 -10.55 19.50 5.42
CA LEU A 29 -9.54 19.31 4.39
C LEU A 29 -10.10 19.63 3.02
N THR A 30 -9.31 20.30 2.21
CA THR A 30 -9.53 20.43 0.76
C THR A 30 -9.38 19.08 0.07
N ASP A 31 -9.93 18.94 -1.14
CA ASP A 31 -9.82 17.71 -1.93
C ASP A 31 -8.35 17.29 -2.13
N GLU A 32 -7.44 18.25 -2.35
CA GLU A 32 -6.00 17.99 -2.47
C GLU A 32 -5.41 17.41 -1.17
N GLU A 33 -5.82 17.92 -0.01
CA GLU A 33 -5.35 17.42 1.28
C GLU A 33 -5.93 16.04 1.59
N ILE A 34 -7.17 15.77 1.16
CA ILE A 34 -7.79 14.44 1.26
C ILE A 34 -7.00 13.44 0.40
N GLU A 35 -6.66 13.79 -0.84
CA GLU A 35 -5.85 12.95 -1.73
C GLU A 35 -4.48 12.64 -1.12
N GLN A 36 -3.78 13.65 -0.57
CA GLN A 36 -2.50 13.43 0.11
C GLN A 36 -2.64 12.52 1.33
N ALA A 37 -3.69 12.69 2.14
CA ALA A 37 -3.93 11.82 3.29
C ALA A 37 -4.18 10.36 2.87
N ILE A 38 -4.90 10.15 1.76
CA ILE A 38 -5.09 8.83 1.16
C ILE A 38 -3.75 8.23 0.73
N GLU A 39 -2.92 8.99 0.01
CA GLU A 39 -1.62 8.52 -0.47
C GLU A 39 -0.72 8.10 0.69
N ILE A 40 -0.61 8.94 1.73
CA ILE A 40 0.18 8.64 2.93
C ILE A 40 -0.32 7.35 3.61
N LYS A 41 -1.64 7.15 3.69
CA LYS A 41 -2.24 5.97 4.30
C LYS A 41 -1.93 4.70 3.50
N ILE A 42 -2.05 4.74 2.18
CA ILE A 42 -1.74 3.62 1.28
C ILE A 42 -0.25 3.29 1.35
N ARG A 43 0.63 4.30 1.30
CA ARG A 43 2.10 4.09 1.39
C ARG A 43 2.48 3.47 2.73
N SER A 44 1.94 3.98 3.83
CA SER A 44 2.16 3.42 5.17
C SER A 44 1.66 1.98 5.30
N TRP A 45 0.58 1.63 4.60
CA TRP A 45 0.09 0.25 4.53
C TRP A 45 1.06 -0.62 3.71
N ALA A 46 1.48 -0.16 2.54
CA ALA A 46 2.40 -0.89 1.66
C ALA A 46 3.73 -1.18 2.38
N ASP A 47 4.31 -0.18 3.05
CA ASP A 47 5.56 -0.32 3.81
C ASP A 47 5.48 -1.38 4.92
N ARG A 48 4.29 -1.59 5.50
CA ARG A 48 4.06 -2.63 6.53
C ARG A 48 3.82 -4.01 5.95
N MET A 49 3.21 -4.06 4.76
CA MET A 49 2.74 -5.31 4.17
C MET A 49 3.76 -5.96 3.23
N ILE A 50 4.61 -5.16 2.59
CA ILE A 50 5.49 -5.60 1.52
C ILE A 50 6.93 -5.64 2.03
N SER A 51 7.53 -6.82 1.98
CA SER A 51 8.97 -7.01 2.17
C SER A 51 9.48 -7.85 1.02
N ILE A 52 10.60 -7.42 0.42
CA ILE A 52 11.27 -8.14 -0.66
C ILE A 52 12.62 -8.60 -0.13
N ALA A 53 12.85 -9.90 -0.14
CA ALA A 53 14.14 -10.51 0.13
C ALA A 53 14.67 -11.13 -1.16
N TRP A 54 15.98 -11.07 -1.36
CA TRP A 54 16.66 -11.75 -2.46
C TRP A 54 18.01 -12.27 -1.97
N GLU A 55 18.48 -13.32 -2.63
CA GLU A 55 19.84 -13.82 -2.50
C GLU A 55 20.39 -14.11 -3.90
N VAL A 56 21.70 -14.00 -4.06
CA VAL A 56 22.36 -14.48 -5.27
C VAL A 56 22.55 -15.98 -5.09
N VAL A 57 21.88 -16.76 -5.93
CA VAL A 57 22.13 -18.19 -6.02
C VAL A 57 23.36 -18.32 -6.90
N ASP A 58 24.51 -18.72 -6.34
CA ASP A 58 25.76 -18.89 -7.10
C ASP A 58 25.48 -19.69 -8.38
N GLU A 59 25.93 -19.16 -9.53
CA GLU A 59 26.10 -19.99 -10.72
C GLU A 59 27.14 -21.04 -10.34
N GLU A 60 26.74 -22.30 -10.43
CA GLU A 60 27.48 -23.49 -10.00
C GLU A 60 29.00 -23.30 -10.10
N GLY A 61 29.69 -23.48 -8.98
CA GLY A 61 31.12 -23.73 -9.03
C GLY A 61 31.39 -24.98 -9.86
N GLU A 62 31.88 -24.80 -11.08
CA GLU A 62 32.88 -25.60 -11.79
C GLU A 62 33.52 -24.80 -12.93
#